data_AF-A0A0B7ALR4-F1
#
_entry.id   AF-A0A0B7ALR4-F1
#
_cell.length_a   1.000
_cell.length_b   1.000
_cell.length_c   1.000
_cell.angle_alpha   90.00
_cell.angle_beta   90.00
_cell.angle_gamma   90.00
#
_symmetry.space_group_name_H-M   'P 1'
#
loop_
_entity.id
_entity.type
_entity.pdbx_description
1 polymer ?
#
loop_
_entity_poly.entity_id
_entity_poly.type
_entity_poly.pdbx_seq_one_letter_code
_entity_poly.pdbx_strand_id
1 'polypeptide(L)'
;MKISDDSNGVEIYHANIDYTVWSKVEARIQDGRATVQARSGGVWVARRQTNIGMIVGIVVACVAVVAIVLGTIFYFRHNPTKWQAVRTTCRNAKRSTRNRV
;
A
#
# COMPACT_ATOMS: atom_id res chain seq x y z
N MET A 1 -1.42 -27.44 11.66
CA MET A 1 -0.10 -26.76 11.54
C MET A 1 0.01 -25.74 12.67
N LYS A 2 1.15 -25.64 13.37
CA LYS A 2 1.35 -24.60 14.41
C LYS A 2 1.76 -23.29 13.73
N ILE A 3 1.09 -22.20 14.08
CA ILE A 3 1.29 -20.84 13.56
C ILE A 3 1.78 -19.99 14.74
N SER A 4 2.70 -19.06 14.48
CA SER A 4 3.15 -18.07 15.46
C SER A 4 1.97 -17.20 15.96
N ASP A 5 1.99 -16.80 17.23
CA ASP A 5 0.88 -16.09 17.92
C ASP A 5 0.42 -14.77 17.26
N ASP A 6 1.22 -14.21 16.35
CA ASP A 6 0.89 -13.03 15.54
C ASP A 6 -0.10 -13.34 14.38
N SER A 7 -1.02 -14.27 14.62
CA SER A 7 -1.79 -15.03 13.63
C SER A 7 -2.95 -14.28 12.94
N ASN A 8 -3.02 -12.96 13.06
CA ASN A 8 -3.99 -12.17 12.31
C ASN A 8 -3.60 -12.09 10.82
N GLY A 9 -4.46 -12.63 9.98
CA GLY A 9 -4.29 -12.62 8.53
C GLY A 9 -3.33 -13.69 8.03
N VAL A 10 -3.53 -14.96 8.39
CA VAL A 10 -2.91 -16.10 7.70
C VAL A 10 -3.93 -16.73 6.75
N GLU A 11 -3.54 -16.95 5.51
CA GLU A 11 -4.33 -17.62 4.49
C GLU A 11 -3.65 -18.94 4.10
N ILE A 12 -4.45 -19.97 3.87
CA ILE A 12 -3.95 -21.29 3.46
C ILE A 12 -4.36 -21.56 2.02
N TYR A 13 -3.39 -22.05 1.25
CA TYR A 13 -3.56 -22.41 -0.15
C TYR A 13 -3.20 -23.88 -0.34
N HIS A 14 -3.96 -24.54 -1.21
CA HIS A 14 -3.70 -25.90 -1.65
C HIS A 14 -3.40 -25.90 -3.15
N ALA A 15 -2.36 -26.62 -3.54
CA ALA A 15 -2.02 -26.80 -4.94
C ALA A 15 -2.92 -27.86 -5.60
N ASN A 16 -3.22 -27.70 -6.88
CA ASN A 16 -3.74 -28.81 -7.69
C ASN A 16 -2.66 -29.87 -7.90
N ILE A 17 -3.04 -31.03 -8.46
CA ILE A 17 -2.16 -32.19 -8.69
C ILE A 17 -0.91 -31.81 -9.50
N ASP A 18 -1.05 -30.87 -10.44
CA ASP A 18 0.05 -30.43 -11.31
C ASP A 18 0.85 -29.24 -10.75
N TYR A 19 0.51 -28.76 -9.55
CA TYR A 19 1.14 -27.63 -8.86
C TYR A 19 1.09 -26.27 -9.58
N THR A 20 0.22 -26.12 -10.57
CA THR A 20 0.07 -24.91 -11.39
C THR A 20 -1.00 -23.95 -10.86
N VAL A 21 -2.01 -24.48 -10.17
CA VAL A 21 -3.14 -23.71 -9.65
C VAL A 21 -3.19 -23.80 -8.14
N TRP A 22 -3.32 -22.65 -7.49
CA TRP A 22 -3.43 -22.53 -6.05
C TRP A 22 -4.81 -22.02 -5.66
N SER A 23 -5.56 -22.83 -4.92
CA SER A 23 -6.88 -22.44 -4.39
C SER A 23 -6.78 -22.11 -2.91
N LYS A 24 -7.44 -21.03 -2.49
CA LYS A 24 -7.56 -20.67 -1.08
C LYS A 24 -8.49 -21.68 -0.40
N VAL A 25 -8.06 -22.21 0.74
CA VAL A 25 -8.84 -23.15 1.54
C VAL A 25 -9.34 -22.44 2.79
N GLU A 26 -10.62 -22.68 3.12
CA GLU A 26 -11.19 -22.21 4.37
C GLU A 26 -10.53 -22.94 5.55
N ALA A 27 -9.73 -22.19 6.31
CA ALA A 27 -9.04 -22.67 7.48
C ALA A 27 -9.66 -22.06 8.73
N ARG A 28 -9.93 -22.88 9.74
CA ARG A 28 -10.29 -22.38 11.08
C ARG A 28 -9.00 -22.11 11.85
N ILE A 29 -8.74 -20.84 12.15
CA ILE A 29 -7.58 -20.40 12.92
C ILE A 29 -8.03 -20.16 14.36
N GLN A 30 -7.49 -20.93 15.30
CA GLN A 30 -7.82 -20.83 16.72
C GLN A 30 -6.56 -21.18 17.53
N ASP A 31 -6.24 -20.41 18.56
CA ASP A 31 -5.12 -20.67 19.49
C ASP A 31 -3.76 -20.94 18.80
N GLY A 32 -3.40 -20.10 17.81
CA GLY A 32 -2.15 -20.26 17.07
C GLY A 32 -2.10 -21.54 16.21
N ARG A 33 -3.24 -22.14 15.89
CA ARG A 33 -3.33 -23.33 15.04
C ARG A 33 -4.31 -23.08 13.90
N ALA A 34 -3.87 -23.35 12.68
CA ALA A 34 -4.79 -23.51 11.57
C ALA A 34 -5.17 -24.98 11.40
N THR A 35 -6.48 -25.18 11.33
CA THR A 35 -7.11 -26.47 11.05
C THR A 35 -7.82 -26.37 9.71
N VAL A 36 -7.51 -27.30 8.81
CA VAL A 36 -8.13 -27.44 7.49
C VAL A 36 -8.66 -28.87 7.36
N GLN A 37 -9.83 -29.03 6.73
CA GLN A 37 -10.32 -30.36 6.36
C GLN A 37 -9.75 -30.71 4.98
N ALA A 38 -8.74 -31.59 4.95
CA ALA A 38 -8.14 -32.07 3.72
C ALA A 38 -8.91 -33.29 3.20
N ARG A 39 -9.40 -33.23 1.95
CA ARG A 39 -10.07 -34.36 1.28
C ARG A 39 -9.06 -35.33 0.64
N SER A 40 -7.84 -34.86 0.39
CA SER A 40 -6.73 -35.60 -0.21
C SER A 40 -5.40 -35.06 0.31
N GLY A 41 -4.35 -35.89 0.27
CA GLY A 41 -2.97 -35.43 0.46
C GLY A 41 -2.54 -34.45 -0.63
N GLY A 42 -1.48 -33.68 -0.40
CA GLY A 42 -1.00 -32.67 -1.36
C GLY A 42 -0.06 -31.65 -0.74
N VAL A 43 0.29 -30.62 -1.50
CA VAL A 43 1.15 -29.51 -1.06
C VAL A 43 0.29 -28.35 -0.57
N TRP A 44 0.62 -27.87 0.63
CA TRP A 44 -0.10 -26.82 1.33
C TRP A 44 0.85 -25.68 1.67
N VAL A 45 0.39 -24.44 1.48
CA VAL A 45 1.17 -23.24 1.79
C VAL A 45 0.35 -22.33 2.69
N ALA A 46 0.92 -21.94 3.82
CA ALA A 46 0.40 -20.88 4.66
C ALA A 46 1.13 -19.58 4.33
N ARG A 47 0.39 -18.52 4.01
CA ARG A 47 0.95 -17.20 3.70
C ARG A 47 0.24 -16.12 4.51
N ARG A 48 0.90 -14.98 4.68
CA ARG A 48 0.25 -13.81 5.25
C ARG A 48 -0.74 -13.22 4.24
N GLN A 49 -1.93 -12.86 4.71
CA GLN A 49 -2.93 -12.13 3.97
C GLN A 49 -2.35 -10.78 3.60
N THR A 50 -2.34 -10.47 2.31
CA THR A 50 -1.96 -9.16 1.83
C THR A 50 -3.06 -8.17 2.22
N ASN A 51 -2.70 -7.08 2.89
CA ASN A 51 -3.64 -6.01 3.20
C ASN A 51 -3.92 -5.18 1.94
N ILE A 52 -4.85 -5.65 1.11
CA ILE A 52 -5.23 -5.02 -0.16
C ILE A 52 -5.69 -3.57 0.09
N GLY A 53 -6.40 -3.32 1.18
CA GLY A 53 -6.85 -1.97 1.54
C GLY A 53 -5.70 -0.98 1.73
N MET A 54 -4.63 -1.40 2.40
CA MET A 54 -3.43 -0.57 2.57
C MET A 54 -2.75 -0.26 1.24
N ILE A 55 -2.62 -1.27 0.36
CA ILE A 55 -2.03 -1.09 -0.97
C ILE A 55 -2.86 -0.09 -1.78
N VAL A 56 -4.19 -0.28 -1.82
CA VAL A 56 -5.11 0.62 -2.53
C VAL A 56 -5.01 2.05 -1.98
N GLY A 57 -4.95 2.21 -0.65
CA GLY A 57 -4.81 3.51 -0.01
C GLY A 57 -3.54 4.26 -0.44
N ILE A 58 -2.39 3.56 -0.46
CA ILE A 58 -1.11 4.15 -0.91
C ILE A 58 -1.19 4.55 -2.38
N VAL A 59 -1.74 3.69 -3.24
CA VAL A 59 -1.88 3.98 -4.68
C VAL A 59 -2.74 5.22 -4.91
N VAL A 60 -3.89 5.33 -4.23
CA VAL A 60 -4.77 6.50 -4.34
C VAL A 60 -4.08 7.77 -3.86
N ALA A 61 -3.34 7.71 -2.76
CA ALA A 61 -2.58 8.85 -2.26
C ALA A 61 -1.52 9.32 -3.27
N CYS A 62 -0.77 8.40 -3.88
CA CYS A 62 0.20 8.73 -4.92
C CYS A 62 -0.46 9.41 -6.13
N VAL A 63 -1.60 8.90 -6.60
CA VAL A 63 -2.34 9.50 -7.72
C VAL A 63 -2.84 10.90 -7.38
N ALA A 64 -3.36 11.11 -6.17
CA ALA A 64 -3.81 12.43 -5.71
C ALA A 64 -2.67 13.45 -5.67
N VAL A 65 -1.48 13.06 -5.19
CA VAL A 65 -0.29 13.92 -5.17
C VAL A 65 0.11 14.31 -6.60
N VAL A 66 0.15 13.35 -7.53
CA VAL A 66 0.48 13.63 -8.94
C VAL A 66 -0.54 14.59 -9.56
N ALA A 67 -1.84 14.40 -9.29
CA ALA A 67 -2.89 15.29 -9.78
C ALA A 67 -2.73 16.73 -9.24
N ILE A 68 -2.41 16.88 -7.94
CA ILE A 68 -2.13 18.18 -7.34
C ILE A 68 -0.94 18.85 -8.02
N VAL A 69 0.17 18.12 -8.18
CA VAL A 69 1.39 18.64 -8.81
C VAL A 69 1.10 19.10 -10.25
N LEU A 70 0.46 18.25 -11.06
CA LEU A 70 0.08 18.60 -12.43
C LEU A 70 -0.88 19.80 -12.46
N GLY A 71 -1.86 19.84 -11.55
CA GLY A 71 -2.78 20.95 -11.39
C GLY A 71 -2.07 22.26 -11.07
N THR A 72 -1.12 22.26 -10.13
CA THR A 72 -0.29 23.43 -9.84
C THR A 72 0.56 23.86 -11.02
N ILE A 73 1.21 22.93 -11.72
CA ILE A 73 2.04 23.25 -12.89
C ILE A 73 1.19 23.88 -13.98
N PHE A 74 0.04 23.28 -14.30
CA PHE A 74 -0.87 23.81 -15.31
C PHE A 74 -1.44 25.17 -14.91
N TYR A 75 -1.86 25.32 -13.64
CA TYR A 75 -2.37 26.57 -13.10
C TYR A 75 -1.34 27.71 -13.21
N PHE A 76 -0.09 27.46 -12.80
CA PHE A 76 1.00 28.45 -12.88
C PHE A 76 1.46 28.71 -14.31
N ARG A 77 1.38 27.72 -15.20
CA ARG A 77 1.66 27.91 -16.62
C ARG A 77 0.60 28.81 -17.29
N HIS A 78 -0.66 28.71 -16.88
CA HIS A 78 -1.73 29.55 -17.40
C HIS A 78 -1.80 30.94 -16.73
N ASN A 79 -1.33 31.06 -15.48
CA ASN A 79 -1.33 32.32 -14.72
C ASN A 79 0.10 32.75 -14.31
N PRO A 80 0.92 33.24 -15.26
CA PRO A 80 2.32 33.59 -15.01
C PRO A 80 2.52 34.72 -13.98
N THR A 81 1.53 35.60 -13.81
CA THR A 81 1.52 36.66 -12.80
C THR A 81 1.49 36.12 -11.37
N LYS A 82 0.80 35.01 -11.11
CA LYS A 82 0.76 34.39 -9.78
C LYS A 82 2.04 33.60 -9.46
N TRP A 83 2.69 33.02 -10.47
CA TRP A 83 3.99 32.39 -10.30
C TRP A 83 5.08 33.40 -9.92
N GLN A 84 5.06 34.58 -10.55
CA GLN A 84 5.93 35.71 -10.18
C GLN A 84 5.73 36.08 -8.70
N ALA A 85 4.49 36.23 -8.24
CA ALA A 85 4.17 36.54 -6.84
C ALA A 85 4.69 35.49 -5.85
N VAL A 86 4.50 34.20 -6.14
CA VAL A 86 5.04 33.10 -5.31
C VAL A 86 6.57 33.14 -5.27
N ARG A 87 7.22 33.43 -6.40
CA ARG A 87 8.68 33.55 -6.48
C ARG A 87 9.21 34.73 -5.66
N THR A 88 8.52 35.87 -5.63
CA THR A 88 8.86 37.00 -4.76
C THR A 88 8.67 36.65 -3.30
N THR A 89 7.58 35.97 -2.93
CA THR A 89 7.31 35.56 -1.54
C THR A 89 8.36 34.57 -1.04
N CYS A 90 8.72 33.54 -1.82
CA CYS A 90 9.80 32.61 -1.48
C CYS A 90 11.16 33.32 -1.37
N ARG A 91 11.45 34.28 -2.25
CA ARG A 91 12.69 35.07 -2.18
C ARG A 91 12.74 35.94 -0.93
N ASN A 92 11.61 36.52 -0.52
CA ASN A 92 11.50 37.33 0.68
C ASN A 92 11.55 36.47 1.95
N ALA A 93 10.94 35.29 1.95
CA ALA A 93 11.07 34.31 3.03
C ALA A 93 12.54 33.89 3.21
N LYS A 94 13.24 33.55 2.13
CA LYS A 94 14.68 33.23 2.16
C LYS A 94 15.53 34.39 2.70
N ARG A 95 15.22 35.63 2.33
CA ARG A 95 15.91 36.83 2.86
C ARG A 95 15.60 37.07 4.34
N SER A 96 14.36 36.84 4.77
CA SER A 96 13.92 36.97 6.16
C SER A 96 14.65 35.98 7.07
N THR A 97 14.75 34.71 6.66
CA THR A 97 15.46 33.69 7.43
C THR A 97 16.97 33.96 7.46
N ARG A 98 17.56 34.45 6.36
CA ARG A 98 19.00 34.75 6.29
C ARG A 98 19.44 35.97 7.11
N ASN A 99 18.54 36.91 7.40
CA ASN A 99 18.85 38.05 8.27
C ASN A 99 18.55 37.76 9.75
N ARG A 100 18.03 36.57 10.09
CA ARG A 100 17.71 36.13 11.46
C ARG A 100 18.64 35.04 12.00
N VAL A 101 19.58 34.55 11.20
CA VAL A 101 20.67 33.64 11.58
C VAL A 101 21.97 34.40 11.41
#